data_AF-X6LMX4-F1
#
_entry.id   AF-X6LMX4-F1
#
_cell.length_a   1.000
_cell.length_b   1.000
_cell.length_c   1.000
_cell.angle_alpha   90.00
_cell.angle_beta   90.00
_cell.angle_gamma   90.00
#
_symmetry.space_group_name_H-M   'P 1'
#
loop_
_entity.id
_entity.type
_entity.pdbx_description
1 polymer ?
#
loop_
_entity_poly.entity_id
_entity_poly.type
_entity_poly.pdbx_seq_one_letter_code
_entity_poly.pdbx_strand_id
1 'polypeptide(L)'
;MSTQVNNYFQTLPELPRSFTKAQCILFKDELLICGGYEINDCYSYHTVKKQYKYICSYPNDVEFDGHCVVQLNHSQTNPNEIHLLSFGGQDKNMMKQTFSMKYKSSTSKSENQPFNTWIQHNQDTSIGKFEDYLEGVRGLISGINNDLLFIIYFPENIEVIDLKTMKSLNGIKNNKIPTEGYTFGIYHHCFVPLTMNNEKVINHFILFCQNTGLLIKYDEQNKSFHYEKLSICPALNDFAFYSF
;
A
#
# COMPACT_ATOMS: atom_id res chain seq x y z
N MET A 1 -36.37 -24.12 9.83
CA MET A 1 -35.57 -23.23 10.70
C MET A 1 -34.88 -22.22 9.80
N SER A 2 -35.28 -20.95 9.83
CA SER A 2 -34.64 -19.89 9.06
C SER A 2 -33.33 -19.53 9.74
N THR A 3 -32.21 -19.78 9.08
CA THR A 3 -30.91 -19.25 9.48
C THR A 3 -30.98 -17.72 9.44
N GLN A 4 -31.04 -17.09 10.61
CA GLN A 4 -30.74 -15.66 10.73
C GLN A 4 -29.32 -15.46 10.19
N VAL A 5 -29.22 -14.89 8.99
CA VAL A 5 -27.96 -14.34 8.50
C VAL A 5 -27.70 -13.13 9.37
N ASN A 6 -26.91 -13.30 10.43
CA ASN A 6 -26.32 -12.16 11.12
C ASN A 6 -25.54 -11.38 10.06
N ASN A 7 -26.01 -10.18 9.75
CA ASN A 7 -25.30 -9.30 8.83
C ASN A 7 -24.00 -8.89 9.53
N TYR A 8 -22.92 -9.62 9.27
CA TYR A 8 -21.57 -9.32 9.77
C TYR A 8 -21.01 -8.01 9.20
N PHE A 9 -21.67 -7.47 8.17
CA PHE A 9 -21.30 -6.23 7.52
C PHE A 9 -22.30 -5.13 7.88
N GLN A 10 -21.76 -3.98 8.24
CA GLN A 10 -22.51 -2.74 8.39
C GLN A 10 -22.44 -1.95 7.08
N THR A 11 -23.59 -1.62 6.49
CA THR A 11 -23.65 -0.71 5.34
C THR A 11 -23.37 0.73 5.78
N LEU A 12 -22.47 1.40 5.06
CA LEU A 12 -22.12 2.82 5.24
C LEU A 12 -22.77 3.67 4.14
N PRO A 13 -22.80 5.01 4.26
CA PRO A 13 -23.27 5.89 3.20
C PRO A 13 -22.51 5.66 1.89
N GLU A 14 -23.22 5.83 0.77
CA GLU A 14 -22.65 5.66 -0.57
C GLU A 14 -21.44 6.58 -0.79
N LEU A 15 -20.44 6.06 -1.49
CA LEU A 15 -19.26 6.81 -1.85
C LEU A 15 -19.66 8.00 -2.76
N PRO A 16 -18.99 9.17 -2.63
CA PRO A 16 -19.24 10.31 -3.53
C PRO A 16 -18.98 9.99 -5.01
N ARG A 17 -18.18 8.96 -5.26
CA ARG A 17 -17.80 8.44 -6.58
C ARG A 17 -17.60 6.93 -6.47
N SER A 18 -17.90 6.18 -7.53
CA SER A 18 -17.57 4.75 -7.58
C SER A 18 -16.06 4.59 -7.68
N PHE A 19 -15.43 3.87 -6.76
CA PHE A 19 -14.00 3.62 -6.75
C PHE A 19 -13.68 2.18 -7.13
N THR A 20 -12.67 2.00 -7.98
CA THR A 20 -12.08 0.71 -8.32
C THR A 20 -10.60 0.73 -8.01
N LYS A 21 -10.08 -0.33 -7.38
CA LYS A 21 -8.65 -0.44 -7.00
C LYS A 21 -8.14 0.75 -6.16
N ALA A 22 -9.02 1.42 -5.40
CA ALA A 22 -8.64 2.50 -4.49
C ALA A 22 -7.69 2.00 -3.40
N GLN A 23 -6.92 2.93 -2.82
CA GLN A 23 -6.08 2.67 -1.67
C GLN A 23 -6.65 3.40 -0.46
N CYS A 24 -6.90 2.66 0.61
CA CYS A 24 -7.46 3.22 1.83
C CYS A 24 -6.47 3.20 3.00
N ILE A 25 -6.45 4.28 3.78
CA ILE A 25 -5.63 4.42 5.01
C ILE A 25 -6.54 4.82 6.17
N LEU A 26 -6.56 4.02 7.23
CA LEU A 26 -7.24 4.39 8.47
C LEU A 26 -6.36 5.35 9.27
N PHE A 27 -6.87 6.54 9.57
CA PHE A 27 -6.24 7.51 10.44
C PHE A 27 -7.24 8.06 11.45
N LYS A 28 -7.10 7.63 12.71
CA LYS A 28 -8.07 7.94 13.79
C LYS A 28 -9.48 7.52 13.37
N ASP A 29 -10.43 8.44 13.43
CA ASP A 29 -11.81 8.25 13.05
C ASP A 29 -12.05 8.50 11.54
N GLU A 30 -11.00 8.70 10.74
CA GLU A 30 -11.10 8.95 9.30
C GLU A 30 -10.51 7.78 8.49
N LEU A 31 -11.27 7.30 7.51
CA LEU A 31 -10.77 6.45 6.43
C LEU A 31 -10.41 7.35 5.25
N LEU A 32 -9.13 7.48 4.95
CA LEU A 32 -8.66 8.19 3.77
C LEU A 32 -8.77 7.27 2.57
N ILE A 33 -9.28 7.78 1.47
CA ILE A 33 -9.44 7.09 0.19
C ILE A 33 -8.62 7.88 -0.81
N CYS A 34 -7.55 7.27 -1.33
CA CYS A 34 -6.56 7.92 -2.17
C CYS A 34 -6.67 7.41 -3.60
N GLY A 35 -7.41 8.14 -4.45
CA GLY A 35 -7.57 7.81 -5.86
C GLY A 35 -8.05 6.38 -6.13
N GLY A 36 -7.78 5.90 -7.34
CA GLY A 36 -8.13 4.58 -7.84
C GLY A 36 -7.85 4.48 -9.34
N TYR A 37 -8.27 3.39 -9.96
CA TYR A 37 -8.21 3.25 -11.42
C TYR A 37 -9.04 4.36 -12.07
N GLU A 38 -8.40 5.18 -12.91
CA GLU A 38 -8.98 6.35 -13.60
C GLU A 38 -9.61 7.41 -12.66
N ILE A 39 -9.25 7.40 -11.38
CA ILE A 39 -9.80 8.33 -10.38
C ILE A 39 -8.66 8.96 -9.60
N ASN A 40 -8.51 10.26 -9.74
CA ASN A 40 -7.48 11.02 -9.05
C ASN A 40 -7.98 11.65 -7.74
N ASP A 41 -9.28 11.71 -7.53
CA ASP A 41 -9.89 12.35 -6.35
C ASP A 41 -9.64 11.56 -5.07
N CYS A 42 -9.32 12.28 -4.00
CA CYS A 42 -9.12 11.75 -2.68
C CYS A 42 -10.19 12.27 -1.71
N TYR A 43 -10.68 11.40 -0.83
CA TYR A 43 -11.71 11.71 0.16
C TYR A 43 -11.30 11.21 1.54
N SER A 44 -11.78 11.85 2.61
CA SER A 44 -11.84 11.24 3.93
C SER A 44 -13.28 10.87 4.26
N TYR A 45 -13.48 9.69 4.82
CA TYR A 45 -14.73 9.26 5.41
C TYR A 45 -14.59 9.25 6.93
N HIS A 46 -15.33 10.11 7.61
CA HIS A 46 -15.33 10.13 9.06
C HIS A 46 -16.30 9.06 9.60
N THR A 47 -15.77 8.05 10.27
CA THR A 47 -16.50 6.87 10.77
C THR A 47 -17.61 7.21 11.78
N VAL A 48 -17.34 8.13 12.71
CA VAL A 48 -18.33 8.60 13.69
C VAL A 48 -19.38 9.52 13.06
N LYS A 49 -18.96 10.52 12.28
CA LYS A 49 -19.88 11.49 11.65
C LYS A 49 -20.62 10.90 10.45
N LYS A 50 -20.14 9.78 9.91
CA LYS A 50 -20.63 9.10 8.70
C LYS A 50 -20.70 10.06 7.50
N GLN A 51 -19.68 10.87 7.32
CA GLN A 51 -19.63 11.91 6.29
C GLN A 51 -18.35 11.81 5.49
N TYR A 52 -18.47 11.96 4.17
CA TYR A 52 -17.34 12.12 3.28
C TYR A 52 -16.95 13.58 3.18
N LYS A 53 -15.65 13.81 2.99
CA LYS A 53 -15.07 15.12 2.74
C LYS A 53 -14.02 14.98 1.64
N TYR A 54 -14.11 15.83 0.63
CA TYR A 54 -13.05 15.95 -0.38
C TYR A 54 -11.75 16.47 0.25
N ILE A 55 -10.62 15.86 -0.13
CA ILE A 55 -9.27 16.22 0.33
C ILE A 55 -8.56 17.04 -0.76
N CYS A 56 -8.24 16.38 -1.87
CA CYS A 56 -7.54 16.90 -3.06
C CYS A 56 -7.63 15.87 -4.18
N SER A 57 -6.93 16.10 -5.29
CA SER A 57 -6.74 15.09 -6.34
C SER A 57 -5.25 14.93 -6.67
N TYR A 58 -4.87 13.77 -7.19
CA TYR A 58 -3.60 13.62 -7.90
C TYR A 58 -3.57 14.55 -9.15
N PRO A 59 -2.39 14.91 -9.67
CA PRO A 59 -2.31 15.68 -10.92
C PRO A 59 -3.04 15.01 -12.09
N ASN A 60 -3.60 15.81 -13.00
CA ASN A 60 -4.51 15.33 -14.05
C ASN A 60 -3.83 14.46 -15.12
N ASP A 61 -2.51 14.55 -15.26
CA ASP A 61 -1.69 13.78 -16.19
C ASP A 61 -1.26 12.42 -15.63
N VAL A 62 -1.75 12.07 -14.44
CA VAL A 62 -1.41 10.84 -13.75
C VAL A 62 -2.55 9.85 -13.91
N GLU A 63 -2.19 8.67 -14.43
CA GLU A 63 -3.05 7.50 -14.50
C GLU A 63 -2.37 6.37 -13.75
N PHE A 64 -3.13 5.71 -12.87
CA PHE A 64 -2.66 4.58 -12.09
C PHE A 64 -3.57 3.38 -12.30
N ASP A 65 -2.96 2.19 -12.43
CA ASP A 65 -3.65 0.94 -12.21
C ASP A 65 -3.08 0.21 -10.97
N GLY A 66 -3.80 0.31 -9.85
CA GLY A 66 -3.43 -0.39 -8.61
C GLY A 66 -2.13 0.11 -7.98
N HIS A 67 -1.95 1.43 -7.93
CA HIS A 67 -0.89 2.06 -7.13
C HIS A 67 -0.99 1.65 -5.65
N CYS A 68 0.07 1.94 -4.89
CA CYS A 68 0.16 1.67 -3.46
C CYS A 68 0.29 2.99 -2.71
N VAL A 69 -0.39 3.08 -1.55
CA VAL A 69 -0.21 4.18 -0.59
C VAL A 69 0.20 3.58 0.75
N VAL A 70 1.25 4.13 1.37
CA VAL A 70 1.74 3.71 2.69
C VAL A 70 1.85 4.90 3.63
N GLN A 71 1.63 4.65 4.92
CA GLN A 71 1.84 5.63 5.98
C GLN A 71 3.31 5.59 6.45
N LEU A 72 4.00 6.73 6.39
CA LEU A 72 5.36 6.88 6.91
C LEU A 72 5.35 7.01 8.44
N ASN A 73 6.18 6.21 9.10
CA ASN A 73 6.34 6.20 10.56
C ASN A 73 7.49 7.12 10.99
N HIS A 74 7.33 8.43 10.80
CA HIS A 74 8.21 9.41 11.45
C HIS A 74 7.68 9.77 12.85
N SER A 75 8.53 10.30 13.73
CA SER A 75 8.09 10.87 15.01
C SER A 75 7.06 11.97 14.74
N GLN A 76 5.78 11.62 14.89
CA GLN A 76 4.68 12.55 14.67
C GLN A 76 4.74 13.60 15.76
N THR A 77 5.26 14.77 15.43
CA THR A 77 5.27 15.91 16.35
C THR A 77 3.85 16.44 16.59
N ASN A 78 2.95 16.24 15.61
CA ASN A 78 1.54 16.56 15.72
C ASN A 78 0.68 15.29 15.58
N PRO A 79 -0.11 14.92 16.60
CA PRO A 79 -0.97 13.74 16.53
C PRO A 79 -2.07 13.85 15.47
N ASN A 80 -2.38 15.03 14.95
CA ASN A 80 -3.39 15.24 13.90
C ASN A 80 -2.83 15.18 12.48
N GLU A 81 -1.54 14.87 12.33
CA GLU A 81 -0.86 14.84 11.05
C GLU A 81 -0.31 13.43 10.75
N ILE A 82 -0.43 13.02 9.50
CA ILE A 82 0.24 11.81 8.97
C ILE A 82 0.96 12.15 7.68
N HIS A 83 2.02 11.39 7.41
CA HIS A 83 2.75 11.50 6.18
C HIS A 83 2.46 10.26 5.35
N LEU A 84 2.03 10.46 4.11
CA LEU A 84 1.70 9.42 3.16
C LEU A 84 2.72 9.43 2.03
N LEU A 85 3.01 8.24 1.50
CA LEU A 85 3.80 8.02 0.31
C LEU A 85 2.99 7.17 -0.67
N SER A 86 2.88 7.63 -1.91
CA SER A 86 2.12 7.00 -2.99
C SER A 86 3.04 6.68 -4.14
N PHE A 87 2.99 5.46 -4.68
CA PHE A 87 3.86 5.02 -5.77
C PHE A 87 3.26 3.85 -6.56
N GLY A 88 3.80 3.63 -7.76
CA GLY A 88 3.42 2.51 -8.63
C GLY A 88 2.12 2.75 -9.39
N GLY A 89 1.58 1.67 -9.95
CA GLY A 89 0.42 1.71 -10.84
C GLY A 89 0.75 1.96 -12.31
N GLN A 90 2.04 2.06 -12.67
CA GLN A 90 2.48 2.23 -14.06
C GLN A 90 2.99 0.91 -14.66
N ASP A 91 2.69 0.70 -15.94
CA ASP A 91 3.19 -0.41 -16.75
C ASP A 91 4.72 -0.32 -16.97
N LYS A 92 5.29 -1.39 -17.49
CA LYS A 92 6.63 -1.47 -18.04
C LYS A 92 6.83 -0.41 -19.12
N ASN A 93 8.02 0.20 -19.12
CA ASN A 93 8.43 1.26 -20.03
C ASN A 93 7.60 2.55 -19.91
N MET A 94 6.99 2.78 -18.75
CA MET A 94 6.39 4.06 -18.38
C MET A 94 7.21 4.74 -17.28
N MET A 95 7.19 6.08 -17.29
CA MET A 95 7.81 6.89 -16.24
C MET A 95 7.14 6.60 -14.90
N LYS A 96 7.94 6.19 -13.91
CA LYS A 96 7.46 5.90 -12.56
C LYS A 96 7.24 7.19 -11.79
N GLN A 97 6.13 7.26 -11.09
CA GLN A 97 5.75 8.46 -10.35
C GLN A 97 5.55 8.15 -8.88
N THR A 98 6.18 8.97 -8.03
CA THR A 98 6.09 8.88 -6.57
C THR A 98 5.62 10.21 -6.04
N PHE A 99 4.72 10.18 -5.06
CA PHE A 99 4.14 11.35 -4.44
C PHE A 99 4.19 11.23 -2.92
N SER A 100 4.31 12.36 -2.23
CA SER A 100 4.09 12.43 -0.80
C SER A 100 3.00 13.43 -0.44
N MET A 101 2.32 13.17 0.66
CA MET A 101 1.35 14.09 1.24
C MET A 101 1.55 14.20 2.73
N LYS A 102 1.55 15.43 3.23
CA LYS A 102 1.31 15.69 4.65
C LYS A 102 -0.19 15.89 4.84
N TYR A 103 -0.87 14.87 5.34
CA TYR A 103 -2.28 14.95 5.64
C TYR A 103 -2.49 15.49 7.05
N LYS A 104 -3.48 16.37 7.22
CA LYS A 104 -3.89 16.95 8.49
C LYS A 104 -5.40 16.84 8.63
N SER A 105 -5.81 16.12 9.68
CA SER A 105 -7.21 16.00 10.07
C SER A 105 -7.75 17.36 10.51
N SER A 106 -8.93 17.71 10.02
CA SER A 106 -9.42 19.10 10.00
C SER A 106 -10.05 19.54 11.33
N THR A 107 -9.28 20.22 12.18
CA THR A 107 -9.80 21.18 13.19
C THR A 107 -9.18 22.59 13.06
N SER A 108 -8.17 22.80 12.23
CA SER A 108 -7.58 24.13 12.02
C SER A 108 -7.00 24.28 10.61
N LYS A 109 -7.49 25.28 9.88
CA LYS A 109 -6.83 25.78 8.66
C LYS A 109 -5.61 26.57 9.12
N SER A 110 -4.41 26.02 9.00
CA SER A 110 -3.20 26.84 9.12
C SER A 110 -2.74 27.23 7.71
N GLU A 111 -2.69 28.52 7.45
CA GLU A 111 -2.51 29.12 6.12
C GLU A 111 -1.08 29.01 5.55
N ASN A 112 -0.13 28.41 6.28
CA ASN A 112 1.30 28.54 5.98
C ASN A 112 1.99 27.28 5.42
N GLN A 113 1.32 26.13 5.24
CA GLN A 113 1.91 24.94 4.58
C GLN A 113 0.91 24.20 3.69
N PRO A 114 1.36 23.59 2.57
CA PRO A 114 0.53 22.78 1.70
C PRO A 114 0.23 21.43 2.35
N PHE A 115 -0.71 21.43 3.29
CA PHE A 115 -1.32 20.20 3.81
C PHE A 115 -2.34 19.67 2.81
N ASN A 116 -2.61 18.37 2.88
CA ASN A 116 -3.70 17.72 2.15
C ASN A 116 -3.57 17.87 0.63
N THR A 117 -2.35 17.92 0.09
CA THR A 117 -2.06 17.97 -1.34
C THR A 117 -0.94 16.99 -1.68
N TRP A 118 -1.04 16.32 -2.82
CA TRP A 118 0.05 15.48 -3.34
C TRP A 118 1.19 16.34 -3.88
N ILE A 119 2.41 16.03 -3.44
CA ILE A 119 3.65 16.63 -3.92
C ILE A 119 4.43 15.56 -4.65
N GLN A 120 4.66 15.75 -5.94
CA GLN A 120 5.42 14.81 -6.76
C GLN A 120 6.91 14.87 -6.40
N HIS A 121 7.54 13.70 -6.35
CA HIS A 121 8.98 13.56 -6.17
C HIS A 121 9.71 13.79 -7.49
N ASN A 122 11.00 14.15 -7.41
CA ASN A 122 11.86 14.19 -8.57
C ASN A 122 12.07 12.76 -9.12
N GLN A 123 12.39 12.66 -10.41
CA GLN A 123 12.58 11.37 -11.09
C GLN A 123 13.68 10.50 -10.47
N ASP A 124 14.74 11.09 -9.92
CA ASP A 124 15.85 10.39 -9.27
C ASP A 124 15.49 9.79 -7.89
N THR A 125 14.35 10.19 -7.34
CA THR A 125 13.79 9.71 -6.06
C THR A 125 12.49 8.91 -6.25
N SER A 126 12.12 8.62 -7.51
CA SER A 126 10.94 7.81 -7.81
C SER A 126 11.19 6.33 -7.53
N ILE A 127 10.16 5.65 -7.02
CA ILE A 127 10.19 4.22 -6.72
C ILE A 127 10.00 3.41 -8.01
N GLY A 128 10.95 2.50 -8.24
CA GLY A 128 11.02 1.63 -9.40
C GLY A 128 11.72 2.25 -10.61
N LYS A 129 12.02 1.40 -11.59
CA LYS A 129 12.76 1.73 -12.81
C LYS A 129 11.83 1.82 -14.00
N PHE A 130 12.33 2.37 -15.09
CA PHE A 130 11.56 2.51 -16.33
C PHE A 130 11.03 1.15 -16.82
N GLU A 131 11.85 0.11 -16.76
CA GLU A 131 11.53 -1.25 -17.21
C GLU A 131 10.67 -2.08 -16.23
N ASP A 132 10.42 -1.58 -15.01
CA ASP A 132 9.61 -2.29 -14.03
C ASP A 132 8.11 -2.21 -14.36
N TYR A 133 7.38 -3.27 -14.04
CA TYR A 133 5.93 -3.34 -14.13
C TYR A 133 5.34 -3.17 -12.72
N LEU A 134 4.83 -1.98 -12.40
CA LEU A 134 4.36 -1.63 -11.05
C LEU A 134 2.84 -1.56 -10.93
N GLU A 135 2.09 -1.98 -11.95
CA GLU A 135 0.65 -2.17 -11.79
C GLU A 135 0.38 -3.24 -10.71
N GLY A 136 -0.53 -2.91 -9.79
CA GLY A 136 -0.89 -3.78 -8.68
C GLY A 136 0.23 -4.04 -7.67
N VAL A 137 1.25 -3.18 -7.61
CA VAL A 137 2.30 -3.23 -6.57
C VAL A 137 1.69 -3.10 -5.18
N ARG A 138 2.32 -3.76 -4.20
CA ARG A 138 2.01 -3.56 -2.78
C ARG A 138 3.28 -3.25 -2.02
N GLY A 139 3.15 -2.45 -0.98
CA GLY A 139 4.26 -2.07 -0.13
C GLY A 139 3.92 -2.05 1.35
N LEU A 140 4.91 -2.36 2.17
CA LEU A 140 4.85 -2.29 3.62
C LEU A 140 6.11 -1.65 4.18
N ILE A 141 5.95 -0.85 5.22
CA ILE A 141 7.06 -0.26 5.96
C ILE A 141 7.36 -1.14 7.16
N SER A 142 8.64 -1.46 7.31
CA SER A 142 9.21 -2.26 8.40
C SER A 142 10.69 -1.87 8.53
N GLY A 143 11.47 -2.73 9.16
CA GLY A 143 12.86 -2.50 9.51
C GLY A 143 12.99 -2.29 11.01
N ILE A 144 14.17 -2.59 11.56
CA ILE A 144 14.47 -2.38 12.98
C ILE A 144 14.18 -0.92 13.39
N ASN A 145 14.38 0.04 12.47
CA ASN A 145 14.10 1.45 12.69
C ASN A 145 12.84 1.96 11.96
N ASN A 146 12.02 1.10 11.36
CA ASN A 146 10.90 1.47 10.49
C ASN A 146 11.28 2.40 9.31
N ASP A 147 12.47 2.20 8.77
CA ASP A 147 13.09 3.01 7.72
C ASP A 147 13.23 2.27 6.38
N LEU A 148 12.67 1.06 6.28
CA LEU A 148 12.69 0.24 5.08
C LEU A 148 11.28 0.06 4.51
N LEU A 149 11.13 0.35 3.23
CA LEU A 149 9.96 0.05 2.44
C LEU A 149 10.20 -1.22 1.64
N PHE A 150 9.37 -2.23 1.89
CA PHE A 150 9.35 -3.47 1.14
C PHE A 150 8.27 -3.36 0.08
N ILE A 151 8.62 -3.50 -1.19
CA ILE A 151 7.65 -3.53 -2.28
C ILE A 151 7.70 -4.90 -2.97
N ILE A 152 6.53 -5.42 -3.33
CA ILE A 152 6.39 -6.62 -4.14
C ILE A 152 5.65 -6.25 -5.40
N TYR A 153 6.19 -6.65 -6.55
CA TYR A 153 5.64 -6.30 -7.85
C TYR A 153 5.92 -7.37 -8.90
N PHE A 154 5.20 -7.28 -10.01
CA PHE A 154 5.25 -8.24 -11.09
C PHE A 154 6.67 -8.38 -11.67
N PRO A 155 7.07 -9.59 -12.13
CA PRO A 155 6.32 -10.84 -12.03
C PRO A 155 6.47 -11.54 -10.67
N GLU A 156 7.57 -11.33 -9.97
CA GLU A 156 7.90 -12.06 -8.74
C GLU A 156 9.00 -11.33 -7.96
N ASN A 157 9.06 -10.00 -8.09
CA ASN A 157 10.09 -9.21 -7.48
C ASN A 157 9.69 -8.83 -6.07
N ILE A 158 10.64 -8.89 -5.15
CA ILE A 158 10.59 -8.16 -3.89
C ILE A 158 11.81 -7.25 -3.79
N GLU A 159 11.57 -5.99 -3.46
CA GLU A 159 12.60 -4.96 -3.37
C GLU A 159 12.52 -4.27 -2.01
N VAL A 160 13.69 -3.85 -1.51
CA VAL A 160 13.81 -3.11 -0.25
C VAL A 160 14.36 -1.73 -0.58
N ILE A 161 13.64 -0.70 -0.17
CA ILE A 161 13.96 0.71 -0.41
C ILE A 161 14.26 1.36 0.93
N ASP A 162 15.39 2.06 1.02
CA ASP A 162 15.72 2.91 2.14
C ASP A 162 14.90 4.19 2.06
N LEU A 163 14.02 4.43 3.04
CA LEU A 163 13.09 5.57 3.07
C LEU A 163 13.80 6.91 3.28
N LYS A 164 15.02 6.93 3.80
CA LYS A 164 15.79 8.17 4.02
C LYS A 164 16.42 8.64 2.71
N THR A 165 16.91 7.72 1.91
CA THR A 165 17.57 8.01 0.64
C THR A 165 16.64 7.88 -0.57
N MET A 166 15.46 7.27 -0.38
CA MET A 166 14.51 6.91 -1.42
C MET A 166 15.14 6.05 -2.52
N LYS A 167 16.06 5.14 -2.13
CA LYS A 167 16.80 4.29 -3.06
C LYS A 167 16.73 2.83 -2.68
N SER A 168 16.70 1.99 -3.71
CA SER A 168 16.79 0.54 -3.56
C SER A 168 18.08 0.10 -2.91
N LEU A 169 17.98 -0.84 -1.98
CA LEU A 169 19.13 -1.49 -1.39
C LEU A 169 19.77 -2.46 -2.39
N ASN A 170 21.09 -2.38 -2.49
CA ASN A 170 21.88 -3.29 -3.32
C ASN A 170 22.31 -4.54 -2.55
N GLY A 171 22.53 -5.63 -3.28
CA GLY A 171 23.07 -6.89 -2.75
C GLY A 171 22.06 -7.71 -1.95
N ILE A 172 20.76 -7.49 -2.16
CA ILE A 172 19.72 -8.30 -1.53
C ILE A 172 19.72 -9.71 -2.15
N LYS A 173 19.74 -10.73 -1.29
CA LYS A 173 19.72 -12.14 -1.67
C LYS A 173 18.30 -12.70 -1.58
N ASN A 174 17.99 -13.66 -2.45
CA ASN A 174 16.68 -14.33 -2.54
C ASN A 174 15.52 -13.34 -2.75
N ASN A 175 15.73 -12.28 -3.51
CA ASN A 175 14.75 -11.22 -3.76
C ASN A 175 13.70 -11.57 -4.84
N LYS A 176 13.50 -12.86 -5.07
CA LYS A 176 12.50 -13.41 -5.98
C LYS A 176 11.51 -14.21 -5.16
N ILE A 177 10.23 -13.89 -5.28
CA ILE A 177 9.15 -14.59 -4.59
C ILE A 177 8.99 -15.97 -5.24
N PRO A 178 9.03 -17.07 -4.46
CA PRO A 178 8.75 -18.39 -5.00
C PRO A 178 7.26 -18.49 -5.38
N THR A 179 6.98 -18.58 -6.68
CA THR A 179 5.62 -18.78 -7.20
C THR A 179 5.44 -20.22 -7.69
N GLU A 180 4.26 -20.80 -7.45
CA GLU A 180 3.94 -22.12 -7.97
C GLU A 180 3.52 -22.02 -9.44
N GLY A 181 4.48 -22.02 -10.37
CA GLY A 181 4.26 -22.34 -11.79
C GLY A 181 3.18 -21.54 -12.52
N TYR A 182 2.75 -20.39 -12.01
CA TYR A 182 1.73 -19.56 -12.64
C TYR A 182 2.28 -18.85 -13.85
N THR A 183 1.55 -18.93 -14.96
CA THR A 183 1.91 -18.28 -16.23
C THR A 183 1.90 -16.75 -16.17
N PHE A 184 1.36 -16.14 -15.11
CA PHE A 184 1.07 -14.70 -15.05
C PHE A 184 1.69 -13.94 -13.86
N GLY A 185 2.56 -14.55 -13.04
CA GLY A 185 3.24 -13.86 -11.94
C GLY A 185 2.32 -13.33 -10.80
N ILE A 186 2.87 -12.47 -9.94
CA ILE A 186 2.21 -11.86 -8.78
C ILE A 186 1.92 -10.38 -9.07
N TYR A 187 0.64 -10.02 -9.02
CA TYR A 187 0.15 -8.66 -9.12
C TYR A 187 -1.20 -8.54 -8.39
N HIS A 188 -1.51 -7.34 -7.86
CA HIS A 188 -2.67 -7.09 -6.99
C HIS A 188 -2.88 -8.15 -5.88
N HIS A 189 -1.78 -8.56 -5.26
CA HIS A 189 -1.78 -9.55 -4.19
C HIS A 189 -2.18 -8.92 -2.85
N CYS A 190 -2.51 -9.76 -1.88
CA CYS A 190 -2.59 -9.36 -0.49
C CYS A 190 -1.17 -9.39 0.11
N PHE A 191 -0.74 -8.27 0.71
CA PHE A 191 0.54 -8.17 1.39
C PHE A 191 0.35 -7.46 2.72
N VAL A 192 0.51 -8.18 3.83
CA VAL A 192 0.21 -7.68 5.18
C VAL A 192 1.32 -8.04 6.16
N PRO A 193 1.55 -7.25 7.22
CA PRO A 193 2.52 -7.61 8.26
C PRO A 193 2.01 -8.81 9.06
N LEU A 194 2.92 -9.72 9.42
CA LEU A 194 2.61 -10.73 10.44
C LEU A 194 2.35 -10.01 11.77
N THR A 195 1.23 -10.33 12.41
CA THR A 195 0.85 -9.75 13.70
C THR A 195 0.74 -10.86 14.73
N MET A 196 1.45 -10.73 15.85
CA MET A 196 1.38 -11.64 16.99
C MET A 196 1.05 -10.82 18.23
N ASN A 197 0.07 -11.27 19.03
CA ASN A 197 -0.40 -10.54 20.21
C ASN A 197 -0.77 -9.06 19.92
N ASN A 198 -1.38 -8.80 18.74
CA ASN A 198 -1.73 -7.47 18.24
C ASN A 198 -0.54 -6.54 17.94
N GLU A 199 0.68 -7.06 17.89
CA GLU A 199 1.89 -6.31 17.52
C GLU A 199 2.47 -6.84 16.20
N LYS A 200 2.93 -5.91 15.35
CA LYS A 200 3.59 -6.25 14.09
C LYS A 200 4.94 -6.88 14.39
N VAL A 201 5.19 -8.06 13.81
CA VAL A 201 6.50 -8.70 13.90
C VAL A 201 7.42 -8.07 12.86
N ILE A 202 8.51 -7.46 13.31
CA ILE A 202 9.46 -6.76 12.44
C ILE A 202 9.96 -7.69 11.34
N ASN A 203 9.85 -7.22 10.10
CA ASN A 203 10.32 -7.90 8.88
C ASN A 203 9.70 -9.27 8.61
N HIS A 204 8.53 -9.52 9.17
CA HIS A 204 7.73 -10.70 8.85
C HIS A 204 6.44 -10.26 8.19
N PHE A 205 6.18 -10.85 7.03
CA PHE A 205 5.04 -10.48 6.20
C PHE A 205 4.33 -11.74 5.75
N ILE A 206 3.03 -11.60 5.48
CA ILE A 206 2.22 -12.63 4.89
C ILE A 206 1.78 -12.14 3.51
N LEU A 207 1.96 -13.01 2.52
CA LEU A 207 1.50 -12.78 1.15
C LEU A 207 0.48 -13.85 0.76
N PHE A 208 -0.64 -13.41 0.17
CA PHE A 208 -1.60 -14.29 -0.49
C PHE A 208 -1.91 -13.76 -1.88
N CYS A 209 -1.82 -14.63 -2.88
CA CYS A 209 -2.24 -14.35 -4.25
C CYS A 209 -2.49 -15.66 -4.97
N GLN A 210 -3.69 -15.86 -5.49
CA GLN A 210 -4.10 -17.13 -6.12
C GLN A 210 -3.81 -18.29 -5.16
N ASN A 211 -3.11 -19.35 -5.61
CA ASN A 211 -2.69 -20.45 -4.73
C ASN A 211 -1.26 -20.28 -4.19
N THR A 212 -0.74 -19.03 -4.17
CA THR A 212 0.50 -18.68 -3.49
C THR A 212 0.19 -18.07 -2.12
N GLY A 213 0.65 -18.75 -1.06
CA GLY A 213 0.54 -18.34 0.33
C GLY A 213 1.91 -18.43 0.96
N LEU A 214 2.45 -17.32 1.43
CA LEU A 214 3.83 -17.25 1.91
C LEU A 214 3.93 -16.46 3.21
N LEU A 215 4.73 -16.99 4.13
CA LEU A 215 5.37 -16.24 5.19
C LEU A 215 6.74 -15.80 4.68
N ILE A 216 6.94 -14.49 4.61
CA ILE A 216 8.15 -13.85 4.13
C ILE A 216 8.88 -13.25 5.33
N LYS A 217 10.14 -13.60 5.51
CA LYS A 217 11.03 -13.02 6.52
C LYS A 217 12.20 -12.34 5.85
N TYR A 218 12.53 -11.12 6.28
CA TYR A 218 13.74 -10.42 5.85
C TYR A 218 14.77 -10.33 6.98
N ASP A 219 15.98 -10.81 6.69
CA ASP A 219 17.15 -10.63 7.56
C ASP A 219 17.94 -9.39 7.11
N GLU A 220 17.87 -8.33 7.91
CA GLU A 220 18.56 -7.06 7.63
C GLU A 220 20.08 -7.18 7.65
N GLN A 221 20.64 -8.02 8.53
CA GLN A 221 22.09 -8.17 8.68
C GLN A 221 22.68 -8.90 7.47
N ASN A 222 22.01 -9.98 7.05
CA ASN A 222 22.45 -10.81 5.92
C ASN A 222 21.92 -10.31 4.57
N LYS A 223 21.01 -9.33 4.59
CA LYS A 223 20.29 -8.79 3.43
C LYS A 223 19.66 -9.91 2.60
N SER A 224 18.93 -10.82 3.24
CA SER A 224 18.37 -11.99 2.59
C SER A 224 16.93 -12.24 2.98
N PHE A 225 16.12 -12.65 2.01
CA PHE A 225 14.78 -13.15 2.26
C PHE A 225 14.76 -14.65 2.52
N HIS A 226 13.85 -15.05 3.39
CA HIS A 226 13.46 -16.42 3.68
C HIS A 226 11.96 -16.57 3.48
N TYR A 227 11.56 -17.71 2.91
CA TYR A 227 10.18 -18.00 2.55
C TYR A 227 9.74 -19.30 3.18
N GLU A 228 8.56 -19.30 3.78
CA GLU A 228 7.86 -20.49 4.23
C GLU A 228 6.50 -20.54 3.55
N LYS A 229 6.16 -21.70 2.98
CA LYS A 229 4.86 -21.90 2.33
C LYS A 229 3.76 -22.00 3.37
N LEU A 230 2.72 -21.19 3.24
CA LEU A 230 1.52 -21.25 4.05
C LEU A 230 0.43 -22.02 3.30
N SER A 231 -0.38 -22.75 4.06
CA SER A 231 -1.61 -23.34 3.55
C SER A 231 -2.63 -22.24 3.27
N ILE A 232 -3.27 -22.27 2.11
CA ILE A 232 -4.29 -21.28 1.74
C ILE A 232 -5.66 -21.86 2.07
N CYS A 233 -6.51 -21.02 2.63
CA CYS A 233 -7.91 -21.36 2.82
C CYS A 233 -8.52 -21.66 1.45
N PRO A 234 -9.21 -22.80 1.24
CA PRO A 234 -9.81 -23.11 -0.05
C PRO A 234 -10.76 -22.03 -0.59
N ALA A 235 -11.36 -21.22 0.30
CA ALA A 235 -12.20 -20.09 -0.08
C ALA A 235 -11.45 -18.88 -0.65
N LEU A 236 -10.12 -18.83 -0.50
CA LEU A 236 -9.23 -17.80 -1.05
C LEU A 236 -8.38 -18.33 -2.22
N ASN A 237 -8.55 -19.60 -2.59
CA ASN A 237 -7.87 -20.16 -3.76
C ASN A 237 -8.26 -19.39 -5.03
N ASP A 238 -7.29 -19.23 -5.92
CA ASP A 238 -7.42 -18.52 -7.20
C ASP A 238 -7.87 -17.05 -7.12
N PHE A 239 -8.08 -16.49 -5.92
CA PHE A 239 -8.39 -15.07 -5.77
C PHE A 239 -7.15 -14.20 -6.01
N ALA A 240 -7.32 -13.19 -6.85
CA ALA A 240 -6.39 -12.09 -7.06
C ALA A 240 -7.15 -10.76 -6.89
N PHE A 241 -6.51 -9.64 -7.19
CA PHE A 241 -7.15 -8.31 -7.15
C PHE A 241 -7.58 -7.87 -5.74
N TYR A 242 -6.75 -8.16 -4.74
CA TYR A 242 -6.99 -7.69 -3.37
C TYR A 242 -6.88 -6.16 -3.34
N SER A 243 -7.94 -5.48 -2.88
CA SER A 243 -7.94 -4.04 -2.58
C SER A 243 -7.93 -3.83 -1.06
N PHE A 244 -7.33 -2.73 -0.61
CA PHE A 244 -7.34 -2.27 0.78
C PHE A 244 -8.07 -0.93 0.89
#